data_AF-A0A973IXH6-F1
#
_entry.id   AF-A0A973IXH6-F1
#
_cell.length_a   1.000
_cell.length_b   1.000
_cell.length_c   1.000
_cell.angle_alpha   90.00
_cell.angle_beta   90.00
_cell.angle_gamma   90.00
#
_symmetry.space_group_name_H-M   'P 1'
#
loop_
_entity.id
_entity.type
_entity.pdbx_description
1 polymer ?
#
loop_
_entity_poly.entity_id
_entity_poly.type
_entity_poly.pdbx_seq_one_letter_code
_entity_poly.pdbx_strand_id
1 'polypeptide(L)'
;MVNLEDESLQKLGIKRILNYLRNKYMGEKQTFIPLLFARIALTIMGLLPALYYKQIVDLIANFTGGEKTLIVSSAISLLLIVVYIKVINNVFYRLADYFMITQYLTLSRKIYLEAFNYVHKHSYRFFSNNFTGSLIKKINKLV
;
A
#
# COMPACT_ATOMS: atom_id res chain seq x y z
N MET A 1 -35.78 -2.08 -21.10
CA MET A 1 -34.61 -1.79 -21.97
C MET A 1 -33.59 -0.82 -21.34
N VAL A 2 -33.87 -0.23 -20.16
CA VAL A 2 -32.98 0.74 -19.48
C VAL A 2 -31.70 0.12 -18.85
N ASN A 3 -31.64 -1.19 -18.64
CA ASN A 3 -30.53 -1.82 -17.89
C ASN A 3 -29.23 -2.08 -18.69
N LEU A 4 -29.29 -2.20 -20.02
CA LEU A 4 -28.12 -2.60 -20.82
C LEU A 4 -27.24 -1.40 -21.25
N GLU A 5 -27.82 -0.22 -21.45
CA GLU A 5 -27.07 1.01 -21.76
C GLU A 5 -26.34 1.55 -20.53
N ASP A 6 -26.98 1.57 -19.36
CA ASP A 6 -26.37 2.07 -18.11
C ASP A 6 -25.18 1.22 -17.66
N GLU A 7 -25.26 -0.11 -17.82
CA GLU A 7 -24.16 -1.03 -17.50
C GLU A 7 -22.99 -0.87 -18.48
N SER A 8 -23.26 -0.57 -19.75
CA SER A 8 -22.25 -0.29 -20.77
C SER A 8 -21.56 1.06 -20.54
N LEU A 9 -22.32 2.09 -20.13
CA LEU A 9 -21.83 3.44 -19.80
C LEU A 9 -21.01 3.43 -18.50
N GLN A 10 -21.42 2.65 -17.49
CA GLN A 10 -20.62 2.40 -16.29
C GLN A 10 -19.31 1.68 -16.63
N LYS A 11 -19.33 0.61 -17.43
CA LYS A 11 -18.12 -0.13 -17.84
C LYS A 11 -17.15 0.75 -18.65
N LEU A 12 -17.67 1.58 -19.56
CA LEU A 12 -16.89 2.58 -20.30
C LEU A 12 -16.30 3.65 -19.38
N GLY A 13 -17.06 4.11 -18.38
CA GLY A 13 -16.60 5.02 -17.34
C GLY A 13 -15.45 4.44 -16.52
N ILE A 14 -15.60 3.21 -16.01
CA ILE A 14 -14.60 2.53 -15.19
C ILE A 14 -13.31 2.31 -15.98
N LYS A 15 -13.39 1.85 -17.25
CA LYS A 15 -12.21 1.65 -18.08
C LYS A 15 -11.46 2.96 -18.34
N ARG A 16 -12.18 4.07 -18.53
CA ARG A 16 -11.57 5.41 -18.69
C ARG A 16 -10.94 5.91 -17.39
N ILE A 17 -11.59 5.72 -16.25
CA ILE A 17 -11.05 6.06 -14.92
C ILE A 17 -9.79 5.24 -14.65
N LEU A 18 -9.85 3.93 -14.90
CA LEU A 18 -8.71 3.03 -14.73
C LEU A 18 -7.55 3.41 -15.64
N ASN A 19 -7.82 3.76 -16.91
CA ASN A 19 -6.77 4.18 -17.84
C ASN A 19 -6.18 5.55 -17.46
N TYR A 20 -7.01 6.47 -16.96
CA TYR A 20 -6.55 7.77 -16.44
C TYR A 20 -5.65 7.59 -15.22
N LEU A 21 -6.12 6.83 -14.22
CA LEU A 21 -5.35 6.51 -13.02
C LEU A 21 -4.06 5.78 -13.38
N ARG A 22 -4.15 4.76 -14.24
CA ARG A 22 -3.00 4.01 -14.74
C ARG A 22 -1.99 4.94 -15.38
N ASN A 23 -2.40 5.85 -16.27
CA ASN A 23 -1.48 6.77 -16.93
C ASN A 23 -0.81 7.74 -15.92
N LYS A 24 -1.57 8.19 -14.90
CA LYS A 24 -1.06 9.07 -13.85
C LYS A 24 -0.07 8.36 -12.92
N TYR A 25 -0.39 7.14 -12.48
CA TYR A 25 0.53 6.26 -11.74
C TYR A 25 1.75 5.89 -12.60
N MET A 26 1.56 5.70 -13.90
CA MET A 26 2.62 5.44 -14.87
C MET A 26 3.52 6.66 -15.15
N GLY A 27 3.12 7.86 -14.72
CA GLY A 27 3.98 9.04 -14.69
C GLY A 27 5.04 8.99 -13.59
N GLU A 28 4.83 8.20 -12.53
CA GLU A 28 5.75 8.02 -11.40
C GLU A 28 6.23 6.56 -11.26
N LYS A 29 6.49 5.89 -12.39
CA LYS A 29 6.94 4.48 -12.42
C LYS A 29 8.21 4.23 -11.63
N GLN A 30 9.16 5.16 -11.68
CA GLN A 30 10.49 5.00 -11.09
C GLN A 30 10.42 4.83 -9.57
N THR A 31 9.40 5.39 -8.93
CA THR A 31 9.24 5.36 -7.48
C THR A 31 8.20 4.31 -7.07
N PHE A 32 7.16 4.08 -7.87
CA PHE A 32 6.10 3.13 -7.54
C PHE A 32 6.52 1.65 -7.69
N ILE A 33 7.15 1.30 -8.81
CA ILE A 33 7.56 -0.09 -9.12
C ILE A 33 8.50 -0.66 -8.05
N PRO A 34 9.61 0.00 -7.66
CA PRO A 34 10.50 -0.54 -6.65
C PRO A 34 9.85 -0.63 -5.27
N LEU A 35 8.95 0.29 -4.90
CA LEU A 35 8.21 0.19 -3.63
C LEU A 35 7.28 -1.02 -3.61
N LEU A 36 6.63 -1.33 -4.73
CA LEU A 36 5.75 -2.49 -4.83
C LEU A 36 6.55 -3.79 -4.66
N PHE A 37 7.69 -3.91 -5.33
CA PHE A 37 8.60 -5.05 -5.16
C PHE A 37 9.17 -5.13 -3.73
N ALA A 38 9.59 -4.00 -3.16
CA ALA A 38 10.07 -3.94 -1.77
C ALA A 38 8.98 -4.41 -0.79
N ARG A 39 7.71 -4.03 -1.01
CA ARG A 39 6.61 -4.45 -0.13
C ARG A 39 6.34 -5.95 -0.20
N ILE A 40 6.42 -6.54 -1.38
CA ILE A 40 6.28 -7.99 -1.57
C ILE A 40 7.45 -8.71 -0.88
N ALA A 41 8.68 -8.24 -1.09
CA ALA A 41 9.87 -8.82 -0.47
C ALA A 41 9.79 -8.79 1.06
N LEU A 42 9.39 -7.66 1.67
CA LEU A 42 9.20 -7.55 3.12
C LEU A 42 8.14 -8.50 3.67
N THR A 43 7.08 -8.75 2.89
CA THR A 43 6.03 -9.71 3.26
C THR A 43 6.56 -11.13 3.29
N ILE A 44 7.38 -11.51 2.32
CA ILE A 44 8.04 -12.81 2.29
C ILE A 44 9.03 -12.93 3.46
N MET A 45 9.82 -11.89 3.75
CA MET A 45 10.74 -11.88 4.91
C MET A 45 9.99 -11.99 6.24
N GLY A 46 8.76 -11.48 6.32
CA GLY A 46 7.89 -11.63 7.49
C GLY A 46 7.48 -13.07 7.81
N LEU A 47 7.66 -14.01 6.88
CA LEU A 47 7.39 -15.43 7.09
C LEU A 47 8.58 -16.18 7.70
N LEU A 48 9.80 -15.64 7.60
CA LEU A 48 11.02 -16.28 8.12
C LEU A 48 10.94 -16.65 9.62
N PRO A 49 10.39 -15.81 10.53
CA PRO A 49 10.22 -16.18 11.93
C PRO A 49 9.51 -17.51 12.16
N ALA A 50 8.55 -17.89 11.32
CA ALA A 50 7.82 -19.15 11.45
C ALA A 50 8.75 -20.37 11.32
N LEU A 51 9.76 -20.30 10.45
CA LEU A 51 10.74 -21.37 10.27
C LEU A 51 11.63 -21.53 11.51
N TYR A 52 12.02 -20.43 12.15
CA TYR A 52 12.82 -20.46 13.37
C TYR A 52 12.02 -20.94 14.58
N TYR A 53 10.73 -20.62 14.69
CA TYR A 53 9.88 -21.20 15.74
C TYR A 53 9.81 -22.73 15.62
N LYS A 54 9.71 -23.27 14.40
CA LYS A 54 9.76 -24.72 14.18
C LYS A 54 11.06 -25.31 14.71
N GLN A 55 12.20 -24.71 14.40
CA GLN A 55 13.51 -25.20 14.86
C GLN A 55 13.62 -25.19 16.39
N ILE A 56 13.07 -24.18 17.07
CA ILE A 56 13.04 -24.12 18.53
C ILE A 56 12.21 -25.28 19.10
N VAL A 57 11.04 -25.55 18.53
CA VAL A 57 10.17 -26.66 18.97
C VAL A 57 10.83 -28.02 18.72
N ASP A 58 11.44 -28.21 17.54
CA ASP A 58 12.16 -29.46 17.20
C ASP A 58 13.35 -29.70 18.15
N LEU A 59 14.08 -28.64 18.54
CA LEU A 59 15.21 -28.72 19.47
C LEU A 59 14.74 -29.16 20.87
N ILE A 60 13.59 -28.65 21.33
CA ILE A 60 13.00 -29.03 22.63
C ILE A 60 12.42 -30.46 22.58
N ALA A 61 11.75 -30.83 21.48
CA ALA A 61 11.07 -32.12 21.35
C ALA A 61 12.05 -33.31 21.23
N ASN A 62 13.22 -33.11 20.60
CA ASN A 62 14.25 -34.13 20.45
C ASN A 62 15.19 -34.23 21.67
N PHE A 63 14.87 -33.56 22.78
CA PHE A 63 15.69 -33.61 23.98
C PHE A 63 15.56 -34.97 24.69
N THR A 64 16.60 -35.80 24.58
CA THR A 64 16.65 -37.15 25.16
C THR A 64 17.40 -37.26 26.49
N GLY A 65 17.66 -36.14 27.19
CA GLY A 65 18.15 -36.15 28.58
C GLY A 65 19.63 -35.79 28.81
N GLY A 66 20.18 -34.81 28.07
CA GLY A 66 21.52 -34.24 28.27
C GLY A 66 21.58 -32.97 29.17
N GLU A 67 22.69 -32.22 29.11
CA GLU A 67 22.85 -30.93 29.82
C GLU A 67 21.80 -29.90 29.37
N LYS A 68 20.83 -29.63 30.24
CA LYS A 68 19.72 -28.68 30.01
C LYS A 68 20.23 -27.26 29.70
N THR A 69 21.37 -26.87 30.25
CA THR A 69 21.99 -25.54 30.09
C THR A 69 22.37 -25.23 28.64
N LEU A 70 22.93 -26.20 27.90
CA LEU A 70 23.33 -26.01 26.50
C LEU A 70 22.12 -25.83 25.56
N ILE A 71 21.03 -26.54 25.84
CA ILE A 71 19.80 -26.50 25.04
C ILE A 71 19.02 -25.22 25.27
N VAL A 72 18.91 -24.78 26.53
CA VAL A 72 18.29 -23.51 26.87
C VAL A 72 19.08 -22.35 26.25
N SER A 73 20.41 -22.38 26.30
CA SER A 73 21.27 -21.38 25.64
C SER A 73 21.03 -21.32 24.12
N SER A 74 20.94 -22.48 23.46
CA SER A 74 20.66 -22.57 22.02
C SER A 74 19.25 -22.11 21.65
N ALA A 75 18.24 -22.39 22.47
CA ALA A 75 16.87 -21.91 22.24
C ALA A 75 16.76 -20.39 22.42
N ILE A 76 17.45 -19.82 23.41
CA ILE A 76 17.48 -18.38 23.66
C ILE A 76 18.18 -17.65 22.51
N SER A 77 19.28 -18.18 21.97
CA SER A 77 19.97 -17.56 20.84
C SER A 77 19.10 -17.54 19.58
N LEU A 78 18.37 -18.63 19.30
CA LEU A 78 17.38 -18.68 18.21
C LEU A 78 16.24 -17.68 18.42
N LEU A 79 15.75 -17.53 19.66
CA LEU A 79 14.70 -16.57 19.98
C LEU A 79 15.17 -15.12 19.79
N LEU A 80 16.41 -14.80 20.18
CA LEU A 80 17.01 -13.48 19.94
C LEU A 80 17.13 -13.18 18.43
N ILE A 81 17.50 -14.16 17.61
CA ILE A 81 17.52 -14.02 16.15
C ILE A 81 16.11 -13.70 15.62
N VAL A 82 15.08 -14.38 16.10
CA VAL A 82 13.69 -14.11 15.71
C VAL A 82 13.26 -12.69 16.07
N VAL A 83 13.56 -12.24 17.30
CA VAL A 83 13.27 -10.87 17.75
C VAL A 83 13.98 -9.87 16.85
N TYR A 84 15.26 -10.08 16.57
CA TYR A 84 16.06 -9.23 15.69
C TYR A 84 15.47 -9.12 14.28
N ILE A 85 15.12 -10.25 13.66
CA ILE A 85 14.46 -10.27 12.34
C ILE A 85 13.14 -9.51 12.37
N LYS A 86 12.31 -9.68 13.41
CA LYS A 86 11.04 -8.96 13.55
C LYS A 86 11.23 -7.44 13.69
N VAL A 87 12.19 -7.02 14.51
CA VAL A 87 12.48 -5.59 14.72
C VAL A 87 12.96 -4.95 13.41
N ILE A 88 13.90 -5.59 12.73
CA ILE A 88 14.40 -5.11 11.43
C ILE A 88 13.28 -5.05 10.41
N ASN A 89 12.50 -6.12 10.28
CA ASN A 89 11.40 -6.16 9.33
C ASN A 89 10.42 -5.01 9.61
N ASN A 90 10.05 -4.78 10.87
CA ASN A 90 9.17 -3.68 11.25
C ASN A 90 9.75 -2.30 10.85
N VAL A 91 11.05 -2.07 11.04
CA VAL A 91 11.71 -0.81 10.60
C VAL A 91 11.58 -0.63 9.09
N PHE A 92 11.86 -1.67 8.30
CA PHE A 92 11.71 -1.60 6.85
C PHE A 92 10.25 -1.42 6.42
N TYR A 93 9.30 -2.04 7.11
CA TYR A 93 7.87 -1.83 6.90
C TYR A 93 7.49 -0.35 7.10
N ARG A 94 7.97 0.28 8.17
CA ARG A 94 7.74 1.71 8.44
C ARG A 94 8.32 2.62 7.37
N LEU A 95 9.52 2.28 6.90
CA LEU A 95 10.17 3.03 5.83
C LEU A 95 9.37 2.90 4.51
N ALA A 96 8.93 1.70 4.15
CA ALA A 96 8.09 1.47 2.98
C ALA A 96 6.75 2.21 3.06
N ASP A 97 6.10 2.20 4.24
CA ASP A 97 4.84 2.92 4.47
C ASP A 97 5.03 4.43 4.29
N TYR A 98 6.12 5.00 4.81
CA TYR A 98 6.44 6.43 4.63
C TYR A 98 6.52 6.83 3.15
N PHE A 99 7.25 6.04 2.35
CA PHE A 99 7.36 6.30 0.92
C PHE A 99 6.03 6.12 0.19
N MET A 100 5.24 5.11 0.55
CA MET A 100 3.91 4.87 -0.04
C MET A 100 2.95 6.02 0.24
N ILE A 101 2.90 6.52 1.48
CA ILE A 101 2.07 7.67 1.86
C ILE A 101 2.51 8.93 1.10
N THR A 102 3.82 9.17 1.02
CA THR A 102 4.37 10.35 0.31
C THR A 102 3.98 10.35 -1.17
N GLN A 103 4.03 9.19 -1.83
CA GLN A 103 3.56 9.04 -3.21
C GLN A 103 2.07 9.26 -3.34
N TYR A 104 1.28 8.64 -2.47
CA TYR A 104 -0.17 8.80 -2.47
C TYR A 104 -0.57 10.28 -2.30
N LEU A 105 0.04 11.01 -1.37
CA LEU A 105 -0.20 12.44 -1.17
C LEU A 105 0.18 13.27 -2.39
N THR A 106 1.30 12.94 -3.05
CA THR A 106 1.75 13.65 -4.25
C THR A 106 0.79 13.45 -5.42
N LEU A 107 0.34 12.22 -5.63
CA LEU A 107 -0.63 11.89 -6.67
C LEU A 107 -1.99 12.56 -6.41
N SER A 108 -2.46 12.46 -5.16
CA SER A 108 -3.67 13.09 -4.65
C SER A 108 -3.68 14.60 -4.92
N ARG A 109 -2.57 15.28 -4.60
CA ARG A 109 -2.40 16.71 -4.90
C ARG A 109 -2.48 17.00 -6.40
N LYS A 110 -1.85 16.17 -7.24
CA LYS A 110 -1.87 16.36 -8.70
C LYS A 110 -3.29 16.23 -9.26
N ILE A 111 -4.06 15.25 -8.80
CA ILE A 111 -5.45 15.05 -9.22
C ILE A 111 -6.31 16.24 -8.75
N TYR A 112 -6.14 16.67 -7.49
CA TYR A 112 -6.83 17.83 -6.95
C TYR A 112 -6.62 19.08 -7.80
N LEU A 113 -5.35 19.43 -8.07
CA LEU A 113 -4.99 20.61 -8.84
C LEU A 113 -5.47 20.54 -10.28
N GLU A 114 -5.44 19.37 -10.90
CA GLU A 114 -5.95 19.17 -12.25
C GLU A 114 -7.46 19.40 -12.33
N ALA A 115 -8.22 18.81 -11.40
CA ALA A 115 -9.67 19.00 -11.31
C ALA A 115 -10.04 20.45 -10.97
N PHE A 116 -9.30 21.08 -10.05
CA PHE A 116 -9.50 22.47 -9.67
C PHE A 116 -9.23 23.44 -10.83
N ASN A 117 -8.11 23.26 -11.54
CA ASN A 117 -7.75 24.06 -12.70
C ASN A 117 -8.72 23.87 -13.87
N TYR A 118 -9.25 22.65 -14.04
CA TYR A 118 -10.27 22.37 -15.04
C TYR A 118 -11.56 23.16 -14.75
N VAL A 119 -12.03 23.13 -13.49
CA VAL A 119 -13.24 23.87 -13.09
C VAL A 119 -13.07 25.39 -13.26
N HIS A 120 -11.89 25.94 -12.93
CA HIS A 120 -11.62 27.38 -13.05
C HIS A 120 -11.68 27.92 -14.49
N LYS A 121 -11.54 27.05 -15.50
CA LYS A 121 -11.60 27.45 -16.92
C LYS A 121 -13.03 27.55 -17.46
N HIS A 122 -14.05 27.26 -16.66
CA HIS A 122 -15.45 27.40 -17.07
C HIS A 122 -15.93 28.86 -17.06
N SER A 123 -16.96 29.14 -17.86
CA SER A 123 -17.53 30.47 -18.01
C SER A 123 -18.28 30.94 -16.76
N TYR A 124 -18.46 32.25 -16.61
CA TYR A 124 -19.26 32.84 -15.54
C TYR A 124 -20.68 32.25 -15.47
N ARG A 125 -21.29 31.93 -16.62
CA ARG A 125 -22.61 31.29 -16.70
C ARG A 125 -22.64 29.90 -16.03
N PHE A 126 -21.55 29.14 -16.12
CA PHE A 126 -21.45 27.84 -15.44
C PHE A 126 -21.48 28.00 -13.91
N PHE A 127 -20.78 29.00 -13.37
CA PHE A 127 -20.76 29.30 -11.93
C PHE A 127 -22.05 29.97 -11.43
N SER A 128 -22.74 30.73 -12.29
CA SER A 128 -24.07 31.26 -12.00
C SER A 128 -25.11 30.13 -11.86
N ASN A 129 -24.97 29.06 -12.65
CA ASN A 129 -25.87 27.91 -12.66
C ASN A 129 -25.49 26.78 -11.69
N ASN A 130 -24.28 26.77 -11.13
CA ASN A 130 -23.81 25.73 -10.23
C ASN A 130 -23.24 26.34 -8.96
N PHE A 131 -23.76 25.94 -7.79
CA PHE A 131 -23.26 26.42 -6.52
C PHE A 131 -21.80 26.00 -6.29
N THR A 132 -20.89 26.95 -6.11
CA THR A 132 -19.44 26.73 -5.96
C THR A 132 -19.10 25.71 -4.87
N GLY A 133 -19.81 25.73 -3.73
CA GLY A 133 -19.59 24.76 -2.66
C GLY A 133 -19.88 23.31 -3.08
N SER A 134 -20.83 23.09 -3.99
CA SER A 134 -21.12 21.76 -4.52
C SER A 134 -20.01 21.26 -5.45
N LEU A 135 -19.36 22.17 -6.19
CA LEU A 135 -18.23 21.87 -7.07
C LEU A 135 -16.99 21.50 -6.26
N ILE A 136 -16.65 22.28 -5.23
CA ILE A 136 -15.53 22.00 -4.33
C ILE A 136 -15.71 20.65 -3.64
N LYS A 137 -16.94 20.34 -3.17
CA LYS A 137 -17.26 19.05 -2.56
C LYS A 137 -17.05 17.87 -3.53
N LYS A 138 -17.37 18.05 -4.82
CA LYS A 138 -17.12 17.03 -5.85
C LYS A 138 -15.62 16.82 -6.10
N ILE A 139 -14.83 17.90 -6.15
CA ILE A 139 -13.37 17.82 -6.33
C ILE A 139 -12.72 17.11 -5.14
N ASN A 140 -13.11 17.45 -3.90
CA ASN A 140 -12.58 16.81 -2.70
C ASN A 140 -12.89 15.31 -2.62
N LYS A 141 -13.95 14.83 -3.30
CA LYS A 141 -14.30 13.41 -3.33
C LYS A 141 -13.42 12.59 -4.29
N LEU A 142 -12.66 13.24 -5.17
CA LEU A 142 -11.79 12.57 -6.15
C LEU A 142 -10.42 12.17 -5.59
N VAL A 143 -10.13 12.58 -4.36
CA VAL A 143 -8.81 12.51 -3.71
C VAL A 143 -8.96 11.77 -2.39
#